data_AF-A0A5C4NM80-F1
#
_entry.id   AF-A0A5C4NM80-F1
#
_cell.length_a   1.000
_cell.length_b   1.000
_cell.length_c   1.000
_cell.angle_alpha   90.00
_cell.angle_beta   90.00
_cell.angle_gamma   90.00
#
_symmetry.space_group_name_H-M   'P 1'
#
loop_
_entity.id
_entity.type
_entity.pdbx_description
1 polymer ?
#
loop_
_entity_poly.entity_id
_entity_poly.type
_entity_poly.pdbx_seq_one_letter_code
_entity_poly.pdbx_strand_id
1 'polypeptide(L)'
;MGHGARLLLGLLAPVLGAVLGGGLGILGGFAWTGLAGTSSFEGYSGHPIAVWMLVGALIGLIVAPVVLFRWIRRRDRRGGP
;
A
#
# COMPACT_ATOMS: atom_id res chain seq x y z
N MET A 1 13.22 -21.38 5.13
CA MET A 1 13.04 -20.13 5.91
C MET A 1 12.68 -20.50 7.33
N GLY A 2 13.37 -19.96 8.34
CA GLY A 2 12.99 -20.17 9.75
C GLY A 2 11.64 -19.55 10.08
N HIS A 3 10.93 -20.11 11.05
CA HIS A 3 9.61 -19.64 11.49
C HIS A 3 9.61 -18.14 11.90
N GLY A 4 10.69 -17.67 12.55
CA GLY A 4 10.84 -16.26 12.93
C GLY A 4 10.90 -15.28 11.75
N ALA A 5 11.55 -15.65 10.64
CA ALA A 5 11.61 -14.79 9.46
C ALA A 5 10.24 -14.64 8.79
N ARG A 6 9.42 -15.69 8.79
CA ARG A 6 8.05 -15.65 8.26
C ARG A 6 7.15 -14.75 9.11
N LEU A 7 7.29 -14.79 10.44
CA LEU A 7 6.58 -13.91 11.36
C LEU A 7 6.96 -12.44 11.16
N LEU A 8 8.26 -12.13 11.09
CA LEU A 8 8.74 -10.77 10.84
C LEU A 8 8.24 -10.23 9.50
N LEU A 9 8.32 -11.02 8.43
CA LEU A 9 7.78 -10.62 7.12
C LEU A 9 6.27 -10.41 7.15
N GLY A 10 5.53 -11.25 7.89
CA GLY A 10 4.08 -11.09 8.07
C GLY A 10 3.70 -9.79 8.78
N LEU A 11 4.50 -9.34 9.75
CA LEU A 11 4.31 -8.06 10.46
C LEU A 11 4.78 -6.85 9.64
N LEU A 12 5.86 -6.99 8.86
CA LEU A 12 6.41 -5.92 8.02
C LEU A 12 5.56 -5.67 6.77
N ALA A 13 4.97 -6.71 6.18
CA ALA A 13 4.16 -6.59 4.97
C ALA A 13 3.03 -5.54 5.06
N PRO A 14 2.17 -5.53 6.10
CA PRO A 14 1.11 -4.52 6.21
C PRO A 14 1.67 -3.11 6.35
N VAL A 15 2.76 -2.91 7.12
CA VAL A 15 3.38 -1.59 7.31
C VAL A 15 3.96 -1.08 5.98
N LEU A 16 4.75 -1.89 5.29
CA LEU A 16 5.31 -1.54 3.99
C LEU A 16 4.21 -1.32 2.95
N GLY A 17 3.17 -2.16 2.97
CA GLY A 17 1.99 -2.01 2.14
C GLY A 17 1.31 -0.66 2.36
N ALA A 18 1.05 -0.29 3.61
CA ALA A 18 0.40 0.97 3.96
C ALA A 18 1.25 2.19 3.56
N VAL A 19 2.57 2.14 3.74
CA VAL A 19 3.48 3.22 3.33
C VAL A 19 3.50 3.39 1.82
N LEU A 20 3.69 2.29 1.08
CA LEU A 20 3.71 2.33 -0.39
C LEU A 20 2.34 2.74 -0.96
N GLY A 21 1.27 2.17 -0.42
CA GLY A 21 -0.10 2.50 -0.79
C GLY A 21 -0.43 3.96 -0.49
N GLY A 22 -0.04 4.46 0.68
CA GLY A 22 -0.20 5.86 1.04
C GLY A 22 0.55 6.80 0.10
N GLY A 23 1.80 6.46 -0.24
CA GLY A 23 2.59 7.21 -1.23
C GLY A 23 1.92 7.26 -2.62
N LEU A 24 1.42 6.13 -3.11
CA LEU A 24 0.65 6.08 -4.36
C LEU A 24 -0.67 6.87 -4.25
N GLY A 25 -1.30 6.84 -3.09
CA GLY A 25 -2.48 7.63 -2.79
C GLY A 25 -2.22 9.14 -2.85
N ILE A 26 -1.08 9.60 -2.34
CA ILE A 26 -0.66 11.01 -2.48
C ILE A 26 -0.54 11.41 -3.96
N LEU A 27 0.12 10.57 -4.77
CA LEU A 27 0.24 10.81 -6.21
C LEU A 27 -1.12 10.83 -6.91
N GLY A 28 -2.03 9.91 -6.54
CA GLY A 28 -3.41 9.89 -7.03
C GLY A 28 -4.19 11.14 -6.63
N GLY A 29 -3.98 11.64 -5.41
CA GLY A 29 -4.54 12.89 -4.92
C GLY A 29 -4.08 14.09 -5.73
N PHE A 30 -2.78 14.20 -6.01
CA PHE A 30 -2.24 15.26 -6.87
C PHE A 30 -2.77 15.19 -8.31
N ALA A 31 -2.86 13.98 -8.87
CA ALA A 31 -3.44 13.79 -10.20
C ALA A 31 -4.92 14.22 -10.21
N TRP A 32 -5.68 13.85 -9.17
CA TRP A 32 -7.08 14.24 -9.04
C TRP A 32 -7.25 15.76 -8.93
N THR A 33 -6.50 16.43 -8.05
CA THR A 33 -6.58 17.91 -7.91
C THR A 33 -6.20 18.61 -9.21
N GLY A 34 -5.19 18.11 -9.92
CA GLY A 34 -4.79 18.63 -11.23
C GLY A 34 -5.90 18.50 -12.29
N LEU A 35 -6.61 17.36 -12.32
CA LEU A 35 -7.72 17.13 -13.24
C LEU A 35 -8.98 17.92 -12.86
N ALA A 36 -9.23 18.11 -11.57
CA ALA A 36 -10.39 18.85 -11.07
C ALA A 36 -10.26 20.37 -11.24
N GLY A 37 -9.11 20.87 -11.71
CA GLY A 37 -8.84 22.30 -11.84
C GLY A 37 -8.82 23.04 -10.50
N THR A 38 -8.76 22.31 -9.38
CA THR A 38 -8.64 22.90 -8.06
C THR A 38 -7.18 23.22 -7.83
N SER A 39 -6.86 24.52 -7.74
CA SER A 39 -5.49 24.96 -7.50
C SER A 39 -4.97 24.31 -6.20
N SER A 40 -3.77 23.74 -6.27
CA SER A 40 -3.15 23.02 -5.15
C SER A 40 -2.86 23.89 -3.93
N PHE A 41 -3.16 25.20 -3.97
CA PHE A 41 -2.70 26.20 -3.01
C PHE A 41 -3.78 26.87 -2.14
N GLU A 42 -5.07 26.65 -2.41
CA GLU A 42 -6.12 27.03 -1.46
C GLU A 42 -6.30 25.87 -0.46
N GLY A 43 -6.37 26.14 0.85
CA GLY A 43 -6.37 25.11 1.91
C GLY A 43 -7.42 23.98 1.81
N TYR A 44 -8.31 24.01 0.81
CA TYR A 44 -9.19 22.92 0.39
C TYR A 44 -8.48 21.79 -0.39
N SER A 45 -7.33 22.04 -1.02
CA SER A 45 -6.60 21.07 -1.87
C SER A 45 -5.94 19.93 -1.08
N GLY A 46 -5.65 20.15 0.20
CA GLY A 46 -5.02 19.15 1.06
C GLY A 46 -5.97 18.00 1.43
N HIS A 47 -7.28 18.27 1.47
CA HIS A 47 -8.27 17.27 1.85
C HIS A 47 -8.36 16.11 0.85
N PRO A 48 -8.50 16.34 -0.48
CA PRO A 48 -8.43 15.27 -1.48
C PRO A 48 -7.14 14.44 -1.37
N ILE A 49 -5.99 15.08 -1.20
CA ILE A 49 -4.70 14.38 -1.11
C ILE A 49 -4.67 13.48 0.12
N ALA A 50 -5.12 13.97 1.28
CA ALA A 50 -5.20 13.18 2.50
C ALA A 50 -6.17 11.99 2.38
N VAL A 51 -7.33 12.19 1.73
CA VAL A 51 -8.30 11.11 1.48
C VAL A 51 -7.68 10.03 0.59
N TRP A 52 -7.07 10.42 -0.53
CA TRP A 52 -6.44 9.48 -1.44
C TRP A 52 -5.24 8.76 -0.80
N MET A 53 -4.45 9.46 0.02
CA MET A 53 -3.39 8.85 0.83
C MET A 53 -3.95 7.78 1.79
N LEU A 54 -5.01 8.10 2.54
CA LEU A 54 -5.65 7.16 3.46
C LEU A 54 -6.21 5.94 2.74
N VAL A 55 -6.91 6.16 1.62
CA VAL A 55 -7.45 5.07 0.78
C VAL A 55 -6.33 4.19 0.26
N GLY A 56 -5.27 4.79 -0.28
CA GLY A 56 -4.09 4.08 -0.75
C GLY A 56 -3.43 3.28 0.36
N ALA A 57 -3.26 3.85 1.55
CA ALA A 57 -2.68 3.18 2.70
C ALA A 57 -3.53 1.99 3.16
N LEU A 58 -4.86 2.12 3.21
CA LEU A 58 -5.77 1.03 3.55
C LEU A 58 -5.71 -0.10 2.52
N ILE A 59 -5.68 0.23 1.22
CA ILE A 59 -5.51 -0.77 0.16
C ILE A 59 -4.18 -1.49 0.33
N GLY A 60 -3.09 -0.74 0.52
CA GLY A 60 -1.75 -1.29 0.70
C GLY A 60 -1.65 -2.20 1.93
N LEU A 61 -2.26 -1.78 3.05
CA LEU A 61 -2.33 -2.55 4.30
C LEU A 61 -2.95 -3.94 4.10
N ILE A 62 -3.97 -4.05 3.24
CA ILE A 62 -4.70 -5.30 2.97
C ILE A 62 -4.01 -6.11 1.86
N VAL A 63 -3.60 -5.46 0.77
CA VAL A 63 -3.07 -6.14 -0.42
C VAL A 63 -1.69 -6.74 -0.14
N ALA A 64 -0.82 -6.03 0.56
CA ALA A 64 0.55 -6.51 0.83
C ALA A 64 0.62 -7.86 1.57
N PRO A 65 -0.11 -8.11 2.68
CA PRO A 65 -0.11 -9.42 3.33
C PRO A 65 -0.74 -10.50 2.45
N VAL A 66 -1.77 -10.18 1.66
CA VAL A 66 -2.38 -11.14 0.72
C VAL A 66 -1.38 -11.56 -0.36
N VAL A 67 -0.66 -10.61 -0.95
CA VAL A 67 0.36 -10.87 -1.97
C VAL A 67 1.52 -11.67 -1.38
N LEU A 68 2.01 -11.29 -0.19
CA LEU A 68 3.08 -12.02 0.50
C LEU A 68 2.67 -13.47 0.76
N PHE A 69 1.46 -13.70 1.27
CA PHE A 69 0.99 -15.05 1.56
C PHE A 69 0.83 -15.90 0.30
N ARG A 70 0.30 -15.32 -0.79
CA ARG A 70 0.23 -15.99 -2.10
C ARG A 70 1.62 -16.33 -2.62
N TRP A 71 2.60 -15.46 -2.43
CA TRP A 71 3.97 -15.68 -2.88
C TRP A 71 4.67 -16.78 -2.08
N ILE A 72 4.53 -16.80 -0.75
CA ILE A 72 5.05 -17.87 0.12
C ILE A 72 4.46 -19.22 -0.30
N ARG A 73 3.13 -19.30 -0.45
CA ARG A 73 2.45 -20.53 -0.91
C ARG A 73 2.94 -21.01 -2.27
N ARG A 74 3.23 -20.11 -3.21
CA ARG A 74 3.77 -20.48 -4.53
C ARG A 74 5.19 -21.03 -4.44
N ARG A 75 6.03 -20.48 -3.55
CA ARG A 75 7.39 -20.98 -3.33
C ARG A 75 7.37 -22.38 -2.72
N ASP A 76 6.53 -22.63 -1.72
CA ASP A 76 6.42 -23.94 -1.09
C ASP A 76 5.95 -25.02 -2.11
N ARG A 77 5.06 -24.66 -3.06
CA ARG A 77 4.63 -25.58 -4.14
C ARG A 77 5.71 -25.88 -5.19
N ARG A 78 6.69 -25.00 -5.40
CA ARG A 78 7.78 -25.19 -6.38
C ARG A 78 8.97 -25.95 -5.80
N GLY A 79 9.02 -26.14 -4.48
CA GLY A 79 10.06 -26.90 -3.78
C GLY A 79 9.57 -28.23 -3.20
N GLY A 80 8.43 -28.76 -3.67
CA GLY A 80 8.03 -30.15 -3.37
C GLY A 80 8.94 -31.13 -4.12
N PRO A 81 9.19 -32.33 -3.54
CA PRO A 81 10.21 -33.30 -3.98
C PRO A 81 10.13 -33.68 -5.46
#